data_AF-A0A5N5N1Z7-F1
#
_entry.id   AF-A0A5N5N1Z7-F1
#
_cell.length_a   1.000
_cell.length_b   1.000
_cell.length_c   1.000
_cell.angle_alpha   90.00
_cell.angle_beta   90.00
_cell.angle_gamma   90.00
#
_symmetry.space_group_name_H-M   'P 1'
#
loop_
_entity.id
_entity.type
_entity.pdbx_description
1 polymer ?
#
loop_
_entity_poly.entity_id
_entity_poly.type
_entity_poly.pdbx_seq_one_letter_code
_entity_poly.pdbx_strand_id
1 'polypeptide(L)'
;MPSEKNKRKRPERPTIHPKNKYSDNPPDFSLLASLYPSLKPFVLYSRDGRPRIDWTDFNSTRELTRVLLLHDHGLNWWIPDGQLCPTVLNRSNYIHWVEDLLSSDIIPKNSNDGDIVRGFDIGTGANCIYPLLGASLLGWTFVGSDVTDVALEWAEKNVKGNQHISELIEIRKVTDCQGAISIEDSNCGESVNCENKMDGNVTVVEEAELLPSSFDPPLDMNKKYSGPPLLLGVVRDGEKFDFCMCNPPFFETMEEAGLNPKTSCGGTPEEMVCPGGEKAFITRIIEDSVVLKESFRWFTSMVGRKVNLKFLTSKLREVGVTIVKTTEFVQGQTCRWGLAWSFVPPVRKIISLLVPEKSSLSFTLEGLQRQFSAFHVLQSIESFFCTGGASCKLNASSFVVDITASNDQCKAFLRDEAKPPNGAATCNTLEASHSSSHLHLPSNNLSFQVSVYQQIPGTLLVKASLQHRDGPVPGVFSLIIQQLEKILRCKFCREKTTRN
;
A
#
# COMPACT_ATOMS: atom_id res chain seq x y z
N MET A 1 -1.11 46.44 18.63
CA MET A 1 -0.63 45.46 17.62
C MET A 1 -1.72 44.42 17.42
N PRO A 2 -2.39 44.37 16.25
CA PRO A 2 -3.42 43.37 16.02
C PRO A 2 -2.76 42.01 15.78
N SER A 3 -3.28 40.99 16.45
CA SER A 3 -2.83 39.61 16.38
C SER A 3 -3.02 39.03 14.98
N GLU A 4 -1.92 38.55 14.37
CA GLU A 4 -1.98 37.77 13.15
C GLU A 4 -2.70 36.44 13.42
N LYS A 5 -3.94 36.36 12.95
CA LYS A 5 -4.65 35.08 12.85
C LYS A 5 -3.94 34.23 11.81
N ASN A 6 -3.32 33.15 12.26
CA ASN A 6 -2.79 32.06 11.44
C ASN A 6 -3.86 31.58 10.44
N LYS A 7 -3.82 32.09 9.21
CA LYS A 7 -4.64 31.57 8.10
C LYS A 7 -4.13 30.17 7.80
N ARG A 8 -4.90 29.14 8.18
CA ARG A 8 -4.69 27.77 7.70
C ARG A 8 -4.59 27.82 6.17
N LYS A 9 -3.42 27.49 5.61
CA LYS A 9 -3.23 27.35 4.17
C LYS A 9 -4.32 26.40 3.65
N ARG A 10 -5.08 26.84 2.64
CA ARG A 10 -5.98 25.94 1.91
C ARG A 10 -5.13 24.80 1.34
N PRO A 11 -5.57 23.53 1.42
CA PRO A 11 -4.87 22.46 0.75
C PRO A 11 -4.78 22.79 -0.74
N GLU A 12 -3.58 22.67 -1.31
CA GLU A 12 -3.36 22.85 -2.74
C GLU A 12 -4.22 21.85 -3.51
N ARG A 13 -4.76 22.28 -4.66
CA ARG A 13 -5.59 21.40 -5.48
C ARG A 13 -4.70 20.29 -6.04
N PRO A 14 -5.16 19.03 -6.03
CA PRO A 14 -4.38 17.95 -6.62
C PRO A 14 -4.12 18.22 -8.11
N THR A 15 -2.85 18.06 -8.50
CA THR A 15 -2.33 18.26 -9.86
C THR A 15 -1.86 16.95 -10.45
N ILE A 16 -1.41 16.99 -11.71
CA ILE A 16 -0.65 15.90 -12.32
C ILE A 16 0.55 15.54 -11.42
N HIS A 17 0.92 14.26 -11.40
CA HIS A 17 2.00 13.75 -10.55
C HIS A 17 3.32 14.50 -10.85
N PRO A 18 4.11 14.93 -9.85
CA PRO A 18 5.31 15.76 -10.09
C PRO A 18 6.33 15.12 -11.03
N LYS A 19 6.55 13.80 -10.92
CA LYS A 19 7.46 13.03 -11.81
C LYS A 19 6.95 12.85 -13.23
N ASN A 20 5.67 13.11 -13.50
CA ASN A 20 5.09 12.98 -14.82
C ASN A 20 5.66 14.09 -15.72
N LYS A 21 6.18 13.74 -16.89
CA LYS A 21 6.77 14.69 -17.86
C LYS A 21 5.85 15.86 -18.21
N TYR A 22 4.54 15.62 -18.16
CA TYR A 22 3.52 16.60 -18.52
C TYR A 22 3.01 17.45 -17.35
N SER A 23 3.62 17.34 -16.16
CA SER A 23 3.22 18.10 -14.97
C SER A 23 3.41 19.61 -15.16
N ASP A 24 4.60 20.00 -15.60
CA ASP A 24 4.98 21.38 -15.87
C ASP A 24 4.92 21.74 -17.37
N ASN A 25 4.97 20.73 -18.24
CA ASN A 25 5.06 20.90 -19.69
C ASN A 25 3.92 20.14 -20.41
N PRO A 26 2.71 20.70 -20.48
CA PRO A 26 1.62 20.06 -21.22
C PRO A 26 1.98 19.92 -22.71
N PRO A 27 1.44 18.92 -23.43
CA PRO A 27 1.75 18.73 -24.85
C PRO A 27 1.46 19.97 -25.71
N ASP A 28 2.45 20.40 -26.47
CA ASP A 28 2.29 21.47 -27.47
C ASP A 28 1.76 20.87 -28.77
N PHE A 29 0.43 20.92 -28.95
CA PHE A 29 -0.22 20.37 -30.13
C PHE A 29 0.20 21.05 -31.44
N SER A 30 0.56 22.33 -31.42
CA SER A 30 1.04 23.02 -32.62
C SER A 30 2.42 22.51 -33.04
N LEU A 31 3.33 22.38 -32.07
CA LEU A 31 4.65 21.79 -32.31
C LEU A 31 4.52 20.36 -32.80
N LEU A 32 3.74 19.52 -32.11
CA LEU A 32 3.53 18.13 -32.50
C LEU A 32 2.92 18.01 -33.90
N ALA A 33 1.94 18.83 -34.27
CA ALA A 33 1.38 18.83 -35.63
C ALA A 33 2.38 19.25 -36.71
N SER A 34 3.38 20.07 -36.36
CA SER A 34 4.44 20.45 -37.30
C SER A 34 5.48 19.33 -37.50
N LEU A 35 5.76 18.56 -36.44
CA LEU A 35 6.69 17.43 -36.47
C LEU A 35 6.06 16.15 -37.05
N TYR A 36 4.76 15.96 -36.84
CA TYR A 36 4.02 14.76 -37.24
C TYR A 36 2.85 15.13 -38.17
N PRO A 37 3.06 15.08 -39.50
CA PRO A 37 2.03 15.46 -40.48
C PRO A 37 0.72 14.70 -40.35
N SER A 38 0.75 13.47 -39.83
CA SER A 38 -0.42 12.64 -39.56
C SER A 38 -1.32 13.17 -38.45
N LEU A 39 -0.79 13.94 -37.49
CA LEU A 39 -1.55 14.58 -36.42
C LEU A 39 -2.22 15.88 -36.88
N LYS A 40 -1.65 16.55 -37.88
CA LYS A 40 -2.11 17.87 -38.36
C LYS A 40 -3.61 17.94 -38.67
N PRO A 41 -4.26 16.95 -39.31
CA PRO A 41 -5.71 16.99 -39.56
C PRO A 41 -6.57 17.00 -38.30
N PHE A 42 -6.02 16.55 -37.17
CA PHE A 42 -6.74 16.40 -35.89
C PHE A 42 -6.50 17.58 -34.93
N VAL A 43 -5.64 18.54 -35.28
CA VAL A 43 -5.41 19.75 -34.49
C VAL A 43 -6.29 20.88 -34.99
N LEU A 44 -7.29 21.22 -34.19
CA LEU A 44 -8.23 22.31 -34.42
C LEU A 44 -7.72 23.59 -33.76
N TYR A 45 -8.00 24.74 -34.37
CA TYR A 45 -7.66 26.03 -33.80
C TYR A 45 -8.92 26.76 -33.32
N SER A 46 -8.89 27.18 -32.06
CA SER A 46 -9.94 28.04 -31.50
C SER A 46 -9.87 29.45 -32.08
N ARG A 47 -10.91 30.27 -31.88
CA ARG A 47 -10.96 31.66 -32.35
C ARG A 47 -9.80 32.52 -31.84
N ASP A 48 -9.25 32.17 -30.68
CA ASP A 48 -8.08 32.81 -30.04
C ASP A 48 -6.74 32.24 -30.54
N GLY A 49 -6.74 31.40 -31.57
CA GLY A 49 -5.54 30.80 -32.16
C GLY A 49 -4.94 29.66 -31.34
N ARG A 50 -5.61 29.22 -30.25
CA ARG A 50 -5.11 28.12 -29.43
C ARG A 50 -5.39 26.76 -30.07
N PRO A 51 -4.39 25.89 -30.20
CA PRO A 51 -4.58 24.54 -30.74
C PRO A 51 -5.36 23.68 -29.73
N ARG A 52 -6.22 22.79 -30.24
CA ARG A 52 -7.06 21.88 -29.48
C ARG A 52 -7.23 20.57 -30.24
N ILE A 53 -7.53 19.53 -29.47
CA ILE A 53 -7.90 18.22 -29.99
C ILE A 53 -9.41 18.04 -29.79
N ASP A 54 -10.08 17.45 -30.77
CA ASP A 54 -11.45 16.98 -30.59
C ASP A 54 -11.43 15.66 -29.81
N TRP A 55 -11.82 15.73 -28.53
CA TRP A 55 -11.87 14.56 -27.67
C TRP A 55 -13.07 13.65 -27.95
N THR A 56 -14.04 14.10 -28.75
CA THR A 56 -15.22 13.31 -29.16
C THR A 56 -14.95 12.44 -30.38
N ASP A 57 -13.86 12.71 -31.11
CA ASP A 57 -13.39 11.86 -32.20
C ASP A 57 -12.35 10.84 -31.70
N PHE A 58 -12.66 9.57 -31.95
CA PHE A 58 -11.79 8.44 -31.61
C PHE A 58 -10.45 8.54 -32.35
N ASN A 59 -10.46 8.94 -33.62
CA ASN A 59 -9.24 9.00 -34.43
C ASN A 59 -8.31 10.11 -33.97
N SER A 60 -8.86 11.28 -33.63
CA SER A 60 -8.12 12.38 -32.99
C SER A 60 -7.42 11.92 -31.71
N THR A 61 -8.13 11.19 -30.86
CA THR A 61 -7.58 10.70 -29.57
C THR A 61 -6.53 9.60 -29.79
N ARG A 62 -6.78 8.67 -30.71
CA ARG A 62 -5.84 7.58 -31.07
C ARG A 62 -4.55 8.12 -31.67
N GLU A 63 -4.65 9.05 -32.60
CA GLU A 63 -3.48 9.62 -33.27
C GLU A 63 -2.65 10.49 -32.31
N LEU A 64 -3.29 11.30 -31.46
CA LEU A 64 -2.58 12.02 -30.41
C LEU A 64 -1.84 11.04 -29.47
N THR A 65 -2.52 9.99 -29.04
CA THR A 65 -1.92 8.97 -28.14
C THR A 65 -0.69 8.32 -28.77
N ARG A 66 -0.80 7.91 -30.04
CA ARG A 66 0.33 7.37 -30.81
C ARG A 66 1.49 8.34 -30.90
N VAL A 67 1.22 9.61 -31.22
CA VAL A 67 2.27 10.64 -31.34
C VAL A 67 2.94 10.91 -30.01
N LEU A 68 2.21 10.99 -28.90
CA LEU A 68 2.79 11.18 -27.57
C LEU A 68 3.67 9.98 -27.18
N LEU A 69 3.20 8.76 -27.40
CA LEU A 69 3.98 7.54 -27.12
C LEU A 69 5.26 7.49 -27.95
N LEU A 70 5.18 7.82 -29.23
CA LEU A 70 6.36 7.84 -30.10
C LEU A 70 7.34 8.96 -29.72
N HIS A 71 6.84 10.19 -29.57
CA HIS A 71 7.67 11.38 -29.36
C HIS A 71 8.34 11.41 -28.00
N ASP A 72 7.58 11.07 -26.94
CA ASP A 72 8.03 11.27 -25.56
C ASP A 72 8.57 10.01 -24.91
N HIS A 73 8.19 8.83 -25.41
CA HIS A 73 8.53 7.54 -24.81
C HIS A 73 9.24 6.59 -25.78
N GLY A 74 9.41 6.95 -27.06
CA GLY A 74 10.05 6.10 -28.06
C GLY A 74 9.26 4.85 -28.41
N LEU A 75 7.94 4.85 -28.15
CA LEU A 75 7.08 3.68 -28.28
C LEU A 75 6.30 3.71 -29.59
N ASN A 76 6.47 2.67 -30.42
CA ASN A 76 5.61 2.42 -31.57
C ASN A 76 4.33 1.72 -31.09
N TRP A 77 3.18 2.31 -31.34
CA TRP A 77 1.93 1.88 -30.72
C TRP A 77 0.73 2.07 -31.63
N TRP A 78 -0.20 1.11 -31.62
CA TRP A 78 -1.49 1.20 -32.30
C TRP A 78 -2.56 0.33 -31.66
N ILE A 79 -3.83 0.71 -31.84
CA ILE A 79 -5.00 -0.11 -31.50
C ILE A 79 -6.02 -0.13 -32.64
N PRO A 80 -6.75 -1.24 -32.82
CA PRO A 80 -7.80 -1.32 -33.82
C PRO A 80 -9.01 -0.47 -33.41
N ASP A 81 -9.93 -0.29 -34.35
CA ASP A 81 -11.17 0.45 -34.09
C ASP A 81 -12.02 -0.25 -33.01
N GLY A 82 -12.75 0.54 -32.24
CA GLY A 82 -13.66 0.04 -31.19
C GLY A 82 -12.99 -0.26 -29.84
N GLN A 83 -11.67 -0.35 -29.76
CA GLN A 83 -10.95 -0.57 -28.50
C GLN A 83 -10.85 0.71 -27.66
N LEU A 84 -10.61 0.57 -26.35
CA LEU A 84 -10.44 1.71 -25.46
C LEU A 84 -9.09 2.42 -25.75
N CYS A 85 -9.16 3.68 -26.17
CA CYS A 85 -7.98 4.52 -26.37
C CYS A 85 -7.51 5.14 -25.03
N PRO A 86 -6.29 4.84 -24.54
CA PRO A 86 -5.82 5.37 -23.27
C PRO A 86 -5.34 6.82 -23.38
N THR A 87 -5.54 7.62 -22.32
CA THR A 87 -4.91 8.93 -22.19
C THR A 87 -3.55 8.83 -21.50
N VAL A 88 -2.45 9.00 -22.24
CA VAL A 88 -1.06 8.80 -21.76
C VAL A 88 -0.79 9.46 -20.41
N LEU A 89 -1.20 10.73 -20.24
CA LEU A 89 -0.97 11.52 -19.03
C LEU A 89 -1.55 10.87 -17.77
N ASN A 90 -2.81 10.44 -17.80
CA ASN A 90 -3.44 9.80 -16.64
C ASN A 90 -2.84 8.40 -16.37
N ARG A 91 -2.43 7.67 -17.42
CA ARG A 91 -1.79 6.36 -17.26
C ARG A 91 -0.40 6.50 -16.61
N SER A 92 0.37 7.51 -17.01
CA SER A 92 1.66 7.85 -16.40
C SER A 92 1.52 8.30 -14.93
N ASN A 93 0.46 9.03 -14.56
CA ASN A 93 0.19 9.35 -13.15
C ASN A 93 0.09 8.10 -12.26
N TYR A 94 -0.53 7.03 -12.78
CA TYR A 94 -0.65 5.79 -12.05
C TYR A 94 0.71 5.08 -11.92
N ILE A 95 1.49 5.00 -13.01
CA ILE A 95 2.85 4.43 -12.98
C ILE A 95 3.72 5.11 -11.91
N HIS A 96 3.76 6.44 -11.88
CA HIS A 96 4.57 7.17 -10.88
C HIS A 96 4.04 7.05 -9.45
N TRP A 97 2.73 6.87 -9.28
CA TRP A 97 2.21 6.60 -7.93
C TRP A 97 2.63 5.22 -7.43
N VAL A 98 2.65 4.20 -8.30
CA VAL A 98 3.20 2.88 -7.98
C VAL A 98 4.70 2.99 -7.68
N GLU A 99 5.45 3.78 -8.45
CA GLU A 99 6.87 4.05 -8.22
C GLU A 99 7.11 4.62 -6.80
N ASP A 100 6.26 5.57 -6.37
CA ASP A 100 6.32 6.14 -5.03
C ASP A 100 5.94 5.11 -3.94
N LEU A 101 4.95 4.25 -4.17
CA LEU A 101 4.60 3.16 -3.25
C LEU A 101 5.78 2.19 -3.06
N LEU A 102 6.45 1.81 -4.15
CA LEU A 102 7.59 0.89 -4.13
C LEU A 102 8.83 1.52 -3.48
N SER A 103 9.04 2.82 -3.68
CA SER A 103 10.17 3.57 -3.12
C SER A 103 9.98 3.90 -1.63
N SER A 104 8.73 3.87 -1.15
CA SER A 104 8.39 4.23 0.22
C SER A 104 8.86 3.20 1.24
N ASP A 105 9.11 3.65 2.48
CA ASP A 105 9.40 2.77 3.62
C ASP A 105 8.12 2.27 4.31
N ILE A 106 7.01 2.20 3.57
CA ILE A 106 5.71 1.79 4.10
C ILE A 106 5.72 0.30 4.42
N ILE A 107 6.22 -0.53 3.50
CA ILE A 107 6.43 -1.97 3.67
C ILE A 107 7.92 -2.29 3.50
N PRO A 108 8.43 -3.39 4.08
CA PRO A 108 9.82 -3.79 3.91
C PRO A 108 10.23 -3.79 2.45
N LYS A 109 11.41 -3.21 2.17
CA LYS A 109 12.04 -3.28 0.86
C LYS A 109 12.43 -4.73 0.58
N ASN A 110 12.43 -5.10 -0.68
CA ASN A 110 12.85 -6.44 -1.08
C ASN A 110 14.35 -6.61 -0.72
N SER A 111 14.75 -7.79 -0.27
CA SER A 111 16.10 -8.07 0.26
C SER A 111 17.20 -7.97 -0.79
N ASN A 112 16.82 -7.96 -2.08
CA ASN A 112 17.71 -7.96 -3.22
C ASN A 112 17.82 -6.54 -3.77
N ASP A 113 18.79 -5.79 -3.25
CA ASP A 113 19.19 -4.48 -3.76
C ASP A 113 19.81 -4.68 -5.16
N GLY A 114 18.98 -4.65 -6.20
CA GLY A 114 19.37 -4.93 -7.59
C GLY A 114 18.33 -5.67 -8.44
N ASP A 115 17.26 -6.20 -7.85
CA ASP A 115 16.22 -6.89 -8.63
C ASP A 115 15.41 -5.89 -9.49
N ILE A 116 15.20 -6.26 -10.75
CA ILE A 116 14.34 -5.52 -11.67
C ILE A 116 12.90 -5.63 -11.16
N VAL A 117 12.25 -4.49 -10.95
CA VAL A 117 10.86 -4.43 -10.49
C VAL A 117 9.96 -5.20 -11.44
N ARG A 118 9.10 -6.06 -10.89
CA ARG A 118 8.19 -6.91 -11.66
C ARG A 118 6.72 -6.60 -11.34
N GLY A 119 6.01 -6.06 -12.33
CA GLY A 119 4.59 -5.72 -12.25
C GLY A 119 3.67 -6.75 -12.90
N PHE A 120 2.40 -6.73 -12.51
CA PHE A 120 1.31 -7.46 -13.17
C PHE A 120 0.19 -6.49 -13.55
N ASP A 121 -0.26 -6.49 -14.80
CA ASP A 121 -1.34 -5.65 -15.30
C ASP A 121 -2.60 -6.49 -15.59
N ILE A 122 -3.68 -6.24 -14.85
CA ILE A 122 -4.94 -6.97 -14.93
C ILE A 122 -5.86 -6.25 -15.93
N GLY A 123 -6.19 -6.91 -17.04
CA GLY A 123 -6.96 -6.31 -18.13
C GLY A 123 -6.10 -5.33 -18.91
N THR A 124 -4.98 -5.81 -19.47
CA THR A 124 -4.00 -4.95 -20.15
C THR A 124 -4.57 -4.30 -21.41
N GLY A 125 -5.65 -4.88 -21.97
CA GLY A 125 -6.34 -4.40 -23.14
C GLY A 125 -5.49 -4.45 -24.42
N ALA A 126 -6.11 -4.16 -25.55
CA ALA A 126 -5.38 -4.07 -26.83
C ALA A 126 -4.26 -3.03 -26.80
N ASN A 127 -4.39 -2.01 -25.94
CA ASN A 127 -3.44 -0.92 -25.84
C ASN A 127 -2.16 -1.26 -25.06
N CYS A 128 -2.18 -2.22 -24.13
CA CYS A 128 -1.03 -2.61 -23.29
C CYS A 128 -0.27 -1.40 -22.67
N ILE A 129 -1.00 -0.34 -22.32
CA ILE A 129 -0.40 0.96 -22.03
C ILE A 129 0.48 0.95 -20.77
N TYR A 130 0.08 0.21 -19.74
CA TYR A 130 0.81 0.20 -18.47
C TYR A 130 2.14 -0.57 -18.56
N PRO A 131 2.18 -1.80 -19.12
CA PRO A 131 3.45 -2.49 -19.36
C PRO A 131 4.42 -1.68 -20.22
N LEU A 132 3.93 -1.09 -21.33
CA LEU A 132 4.76 -0.30 -22.22
C LEU A 132 5.34 0.94 -21.54
N LEU A 133 4.52 1.70 -20.80
CA LEU A 133 4.98 2.89 -20.08
C LEU A 133 5.94 2.53 -18.94
N GLY A 134 5.63 1.51 -18.14
CA GLY A 134 6.49 1.13 -17.02
C GLY A 134 7.84 0.59 -17.49
N ALA A 135 7.87 -0.19 -18.58
CA ALA A 135 9.11 -0.66 -19.20
C ALA A 135 9.92 0.50 -19.79
N SER A 136 9.29 1.40 -20.57
CA SER A 136 9.97 2.55 -21.20
C SER A 136 10.49 3.56 -20.18
N LEU A 137 9.70 3.90 -19.15
CA LEU A 137 10.05 4.94 -18.19
C LEU A 137 11.00 4.46 -17.10
N LEU A 138 10.83 3.23 -16.61
CA LEU A 138 11.45 2.75 -15.37
C LEU A 138 12.17 1.41 -15.51
N GLY A 139 12.19 0.82 -16.72
CA GLY A 139 12.84 -0.47 -16.96
C GLY A 139 12.17 -1.65 -16.24
N TRP A 140 10.89 -1.50 -15.86
CA TRP A 140 10.15 -2.54 -15.15
C TRP A 140 9.82 -3.70 -16.08
N THR A 141 9.82 -4.91 -15.52
CA THR A 141 9.26 -6.10 -16.19
C THR A 141 7.77 -6.23 -15.87
N PHE A 142 7.00 -6.77 -16.79
CA PHE A 142 5.55 -6.91 -16.67
C PHE A 142 5.05 -8.25 -17.16
N VAL A 143 4.01 -8.72 -16.49
CA VAL A 143 3.04 -9.65 -17.06
C VAL A 143 1.74 -8.89 -17.30
N GLY A 144 1.29 -8.77 -18.54
CA GLY A 144 -0.02 -8.23 -18.89
C GLY A 144 -1.00 -9.36 -19.19
N SER A 145 -2.16 -9.36 -18.54
CA SER A 145 -3.19 -10.38 -18.78
C SER A 145 -4.48 -9.79 -19.31
N ASP A 146 -5.19 -10.56 -20.14
CA ASP A 146 -6.52 -10.20 -20.62
C ASP A 146 -7.38 -11.46 -20.86
N VAL A 147 -8.70 -11.28 -20.95
CA VAL A 147 -9.68 -12.34 -21.22
C VAL A 147 -10.01 -12.43 -22.72
N THR A 148 -9.83 -11.35 -23.48
CA THR A 148 -10.23 -11.30 -24.89
C THR A 148 -9.06 -11.58 -25.84
N ASP A 149 -9.30 -12.42 -26.85
CA ASP A 149 -8.26 -12.75 -27.84
C ASP A 149 -7.80 -11.53 -28.65
N VAL A 150 -8.72 -10.60 -28.92
CA VAL A 150 -8.40 -9.34 -29.63
C VAL A 150 -7.46 -8.46 -28.81
N ALA A 151 -7.70 -8.32 -27.50
CA ALA A 151 -6.80 -7.56 -26.65
C ALA A 151 -5.41 -8.18 -26.59
N LEU A 152 -5.33 -9.49 -26.41
CA LEU A 152 -4.06 -10.23 -26.33
C LEU A 152 -3.26 -10.11 -27.64
N GLU A 153 -3.91 -10.31 -28.79
CA GLU A 153 -3.26 -10.20 -30.10
C GLU A 153 -2.64 -8.81 -30.32
N TRP A 154 -3.39 -7.74 -30.00
CA TRP A 154 -2.92 -6.38 -30.19
C TRP A 154 -1.91 -5.93 -29.13
N ALA A 155 -2.06 -6.39 -27.89
CA ALA A 155 -1.06 -6.20 -26.86
C ALA A 155 0.28 -6.82 -27.29
N GLU A 156 0.26 -8.07 -27.77
CA GLU A 156 1.46 -8.72 -28.31
C GLU A 156 2.07 -7.97 -29.49
N LYS A 157 1.25 -7.47 -30.43
CA LYS A 157 1.74 -6.66 -31.56
C LYS A 157 2.42 -5.38 -31.08
N ASN A 158 1.84 -4.70 -30.11
CA ASN A 158 2.43 -3.49 -29.52
C ASN A 158 3.74 -3.80 -28.79
N VAL A 159 3.84 -4.89 -28.04
CA VAL A 159 5.09 -5.33 -27.41
C VAL A 159 6.15 -5.68 -28.44
N LYS A 160 5.82 -6.52 -29.43
CA LYS A 160 6.75 -6.95 -30.51
C LYS A 160 7.21 -5.79 -31.39
N GLY A 161 6.37 -4.74 -31.54
CA GLY A 161 6.71 -3.51 -32.24
C GLY A 161 7.78 -2.65 -31.55
N ASN A 162 8.13 -2.96 -30.30
CA ASN A 162 9.10 -2.23 -29.48
C ASN A 162 10.23 -3.16 -29.00
N GLN A 163 11.08 -3.61 -29.93
CA GLN A 163 12.13 -4.61 -29.68
C GLN A 163 12.99 -4.32 -28.44
N HIS A 164 13.32 -3.04 -28.20
CA HIS A 164 14.15 -2.59 -27.09
C HIS A 164 13.58 -2.83 -25.69
N ILE A 165 12.27 -3.08 -25.55
CA ILE A 165 11.61 -3.44 -24.28
C ILE A 165 10.81 -4.75 -24.37
N SER A 166 10.79 -5.40 -25.53
CA SER A 166 9.91 -6.55 -25.78
C SER A 166 10.15 -7.74 -24.82
N GLU A 167 11.40 -7.94 -24.39
CA GLU A 167 11.77 -8.98 -23.42
C GLU A 167 11.32 -8.66 -21.98
N LEU A 168 10.95 -7.41 -21.70
CA LEU A 168 10.48 -6.99 -20.39
C LEU A 168 8.99 -7.30 -20.19
N ILE A 169 8.24 -7.60 -21.26
CA ILE A 169 6.77 -7.70 -21.20
C ILE A 169 6.30 -9.06 -21.72
N GLU A 170 5.66 -9.83 -20.85
CA GLU A 170 4.99 -11.08 -21.18
C GLU A 170 3.46 -10.85 -21.24
N ILE A 171 2.79 -11.38 -22.26
CA ILE A 171 1.32 -11.35 -22.37
C ILE A 171 0.74 -12.73 -22.04
N ARG A 172 -0.32 -12.77 -21.23
CA ARG A 172 -0.98 -14.02 -20.80
C ARG A 172 -2.50 -13.98 -20.97
N LYS A 173 -3.07 -15.08 -21.44
CA LYS A 173 -4.51 -15.27 -21.48
C LYS A 173 -5.05 -15.70 -20.12
N VAL A 174 -6.13 -15.07 -19.68
CA VAL A 174 -6.94 -15.57 -18.57
C VAL A 174 -7.79 -16.73 -19.07
N THR A 175 -7.63 -17.90 -18.45
CA THR A 175 -8.43 -19.09 -18.76
C THR A 175 -9.45 -19.35 -17.65
N ASP A 176 -10.64 -19.82 -18.00
CA ASP A 176 -11.63 -20.24 -17.02
C ASP A 176 -11.08 -21.42 -16.19
N CYS A 177 -10.77 -21.16 -14.92
CA CYS A 177 -10.44 -22.21 -13.97
C CYS A 177 -11.71 -22.99 -13.59
N GLN A 178 -12.16 -23.91 -14.45
CA GLN A 178 -13.05 -25.01 -14.05
C GLN A 178 -12.20 -26.13 -13.44
N GLY A 179 -11.62 -25.86 -12.27
CA GLY A 179 -10.79 -26.80 -11.53
C GLY A 179 -11.04 -26.66 -10.04
N ALA A 180 -11.76 -27.62 -9.47
CA ALA A 180 -12.27 -27.67 -8.11
C ALA A 180 -11.27 -27.21 -7.02
N ILE A 181 -11.68 -26.20 -6.25
CA ILE A 181 -11.35 -26.13 -4.82
C ILE A 181 -12.69 -26.20 -4.09
N SER A 182 -13.15 -27.43 -3.87
CA SER A 182 -14.26 -27.72 -2.97
C SER A 182 -13.76 -27.45 -1.55
N ILE A 183 -14.23 -26.38 -0.93
CA ILE A 183 -14.19 -26.29 0.53
C ILE A 183 -15.31 -27.23 1.00
N GLU A 184 -14.92 -28.40 1.49
CA GLU A 184 -15.81 -29.32 2.18
C GLU A 184 -16.31 -28.65 3.46
N ASP A 185 -17.58 -28.26 3.49
CA ASP A 185 -18.34 -28.17 4.72
C ASP A 185 -19.40 -29.28 4.71
N SER A 186 -19.28 -30.14 5.71
CA SER A 186 -20.04 -31.35 5.93
C SER A 186 -21.45 -31.07 6.46
N ASN A 187 -22.38 -31.96 6.09
CA ASN A 187 -23.73 -32.20 6.65
C ASN A 187 -24.79 -31.10 6.42
N CYS A 188 -26.04 -31.38 6.05
CA CYS A 188 -26.86 -32.60 6.01
C CYS A 188 -28.12 -32.30 5.16
N GLY A 189 -28.74 -33.32 4.56
CA GLY A 189 -30.19 -33.32 4.30
C GLY A 189 -30.65 -33.47 2.85
N GLU A 190 -30.72 -34.72 2.41
CA GLU A 190 -31.80 -35.34 1.61
C GLU A 190 -32.42 -34.61 0.40
N SER A 191 -32.00 -35.09 -0.77
CA SER A 191 -32.83 -35.57 -1.89
C SER A 191 -34.33 -35.22 -1.94
N VAL A 192 -34.72 -34.48 -2.98
CA VAL A 192 -35.90 -34.84 -3.78
C VAL A 192 -35.59 -34.59 -5.26
N ASN A 193 -35.47 -35.69 -6.01
CA ASN A 193 -35.61 -35.71 -7.46
C ASN A 193 -37.05 -35.36 -7.82
N CYS A 194 -37.24 -34.55 -8.86
CA CYS A 194 -38.30 -34.76 -9.85
C CYS A 194 -37.90 -34.06 -11.16
N GLU A 195 -37.41 -34.86 -12.10
CA GLU A 195 -37.45 -34.54 -13.52
C GLU A 195 -38.92 -34.37 -13.95
N ASN A 196 -39.19 -33.41 -14.82
CA ASN A 196 -40.20 -33.60 -15.86
C ASN A 196 -39.84 -32.79 -17.11
N LYS A 197 -39.85 -33.53 -18.22
CA LYS A 197 -39.61 -33.11 -19.60
C LYS A 197 -40.81 -32.37 -20.19
N MET A 198 -40.46 -31.67 -21.27
CA MET A 198 -41.13 -31.59 -22.58
C MET A 198 -42.09 -30.44 -22.88
N ASP A 199 -41.76 -29.82 -24.03
CA ASP A 199 -42.60 -29.19 -25.06
C ASP A 199 -43.51 -28.02 -24.63
N GLY A 200 -43.42 -26.82 -25.22
CA GLY A 200 -43.23 -26.53 -26.64
C GLY A 200 -44.53 -25.93 -27.16
N ASN A 201 -44.59 -24.60 -27.34
CA ASN A 201 -45.25 -23.97 -28.49
C ASN A 201 -45.21 -22.44 -28.44
N VAL A 202 -44.97 -21.91 -29.63
CA VAL A 202 -45.00 -20.51 -30.04
C VAL A 202 -46.43 -19.99 -30.05
N THR A 203 -46.65 -18.80 -29.49
CA THR A 203 -47.78 -17.95 -29.92
C THR A 203 -47.38 -16.48 -29.84
N VAL A 204 -47.51 -15.80 -30.98
CA VAL A 204 -47.37 -14.35 -31.15
C VAL A 204 -48.71 -13.70 -30.80
N VAL A 205 -48.70 -12.67 -29.95
CA VAL A 205 -49.80 -11.70 -29.84
C VAL A 205 -49.20 -10.31 -29.57
N GLU A 206 -49.63 -9.35 -30.39
CA GLU A 206 -49.27 -7.92 -30.37
C GLU A 206 -49.80 -7.14 -29.15
N GLU A 207 -49.00 -6.12 -28.82
CA GLU A 207 -49.27 -4.79 -28.24
C GLU A 207 -50.53 -4.53 -27.39
N ALA A 208 -50.27 -4.10 -26.15
CA ALA A 208 -51.08 -3.07 -25.48
C ALA A 208 -50.13 -2.09 -24.75
N GLU A 209 -50.15 -0.84 -25.19
CA GLU A 209 -49.52 0.31 -24.53
C GLU A 209 -50.10 0.56 -23.15
N LEU A 210 -49.25 0.65 -22.12
CA LEU A 210 -49.55 1.36 -20.87
C LEU A 210 -48.30 2.10 -20.37
N LEU A 211 -48.39 3.44 -20.38
CA LEU A 211 -47.45 4.40 -19.78
C LEU A 211 -47.62 4.49 -18.24
N PRO A 212 -46.68 5.10 -17.51
CA PRO A 212 -46.00 4.45 -16.40
C PRO A 212 -46.62 4.77 -15.02
N SER A 213 -46.79 3.74 -14.21
CA SER A 213 -46.89 3.91 -12.76
C SER A 213 -45.50 3.78 -12.15
N SER A 214 -44.94 4.94 -11.84
CA SER A 214 -43.89 5.18 -10.84
C SER A 214 -43.88 4.14 -9.72
N PHE A 215 -42.77 3.41 -9.59
CA PHE A 215 -42.08 3.04 -8.36
C PHE A 215 -40.94 2.12 -8.79
N ASP A 216 -39.80 2.71 -9.16
CA ASP A 216 -38.56 1.95 -9.33
C ASP A 216 -38.24 1.24 -7.99
N PRO A 217 -38.08 -0.09 -7.97
CA PRO A 217 -37.48 -0.74 -6.82
C PRO A 217 -36.02 -0.27 -6.69
N PRO A 218 -35.46 -0.20 -5.48
CA PRO A 218 -34.09 0.24 -5.28
C PRO A 218 -33.14 -0.66 -6.08
N LEU A 219 -32.22 -0.02 -6.82
CA LEU A 219 -31.05 -0.64 -7.43
C LEU A 219 -30.50 -1.75 -6.52
N ASP A 220 -30.52 -2.99 -6.99
CA ASP A 220 -30.02 -4.14 -6.26
C ASP A 220 -28.50 -3.98 -6.03
N MET A 221 -28.14 -3.51 -4.84
CA MET A 221 -26.80 -3.04 -4.48
C MET A 221 -25.73 -4.15 -4.39
N ASN A 222 -26.07 -5.41 -4.70
CA ASN A 222 -25.22 -6.58 -4.43
C ASN A 222 -24.93 -7.49 -5.63
N LYS A 223 -25.04 -7.01 -6.88
CA LYS A 223 -24.55 -7.77 -8.04
C LYS A 223 -23.06 -8.11 -7.87
N LYS A 224 -22.75 -9.40 -7.85
CA LYS A 224 -21.38 -9.94 -7.74
C LYS A 224 -20.77 -10.09 -9.13
N TYR A 225 -19.43 -10.03 -9.17
CA TYR A 225 -18.67 -10.35 -10.38
C TYR A 225 -18.89 -11.82 -10.76
N SER A 226 -19.14 -12.07 -12.04
CA SER A 226 -19.50 -13.40 -12.57
C SER A 226 -18.51 -13.98 -13.58
N GLY A 227 -17.38 -13.29 -13.83
CA GLY A 227 -16.34 -13.77 -14.73
C GLY A 227 -15.33 -14.70 -14.04
N PRO A 228 -14.26 -15.11 -14.75
CA PRO A 228 -13.19 -15.91 -14.16
C PRO A 228 -12.39 -15.13 -13.11
N PRO A 229 -11.67 -15.82 -12.22
CA PRO A 229 -10.67 -15.16 -11.39
C PRO A 229 -9.71 -14.32 -12.24
N LEU A 230 -9.33 -13.15 -11.71
CA LEU A 230 -8.57 -12.14 -12.46
C LEU A 230 -7.06 -12.35 -12.33
N LEU A 231 -6.61 -12.92 -11.20
CA LEU A 231 -5.21 -13.25 -10.94
C LEU A 231 -5.00 -14.76 -10.76
N LEU A 232 -5.96 -15.46 -10.13
CA LEU A 232 -5.83 -16.90 -9.89
C LEU A 232 -5.89 -17.66 -11.22
N GLY A 233 -4.97 -18.60 -11.42
CA GLY A 233 -4.83 -19.37 -12.66
C GLY A 233 -3.90 -18.74 -13.70
N VAL A 234 -3.71 -17.42 -13.68
CA VAL A 234 -2.77 -16.72 -14.59
C VAL A 234 -1.44 -16.42 -13.93
N VAL A 235 -1.46 -16.11 -12.62
CA VAL A 235 -0.27 -16.11 -11.78
C VAL A 235 0.16 -17.56 -11.57
N ARG A 236 1.40 -17.88 -11.99
CA ARG A 236 1.94 -19.24 -11.89
C ARG A 236 2.46 -19.49 -10.46
N ASP A 237 2.49 -20.76 -10.08
CA ASP A 237 2.97 -21.16 -8.75
C ASP A 237 4.41 -20.68 -8.49
N GLY A 238 4.61 -20.07 -7.33
CA GLY A 238 5.91 -19.56 -6.89
C GLY A 238 6.33 -18.22 -7.51
N GLU A 239 5.55 -17.66 -8.45
CA GLU A 239 5.83 -16.32 -8.98
C GLU A 239 5.61 -15.25 -7.91
N LYS A 240 6.53 -14.28 -7.89
CA LYS A 240 6.41 -13.08 -7.06
C LYS A 240 6.42 -11.84 -7.93
N PHE A 241 5.71 -10.82 -7.45
CA PHE A 241 5.55 -9.53 -8.09
C PHE A 241 5.69 -8.41 -7.06
N ASP A 242 6.29 -7.30 -7.47
CA ASP A 242 6.35 -6.09 -6.66
C ASP A 242 4.99 -5.40 -6.58
N PHE A 243 4.20 -5.48 -7.66
CA PHE A 243 2.85 -4.94 -7.65
C PHE A 243 1.94 -5.59 -8.67
N CYS A 244 0.62 -5.48 -8.46
CA CYS A 244 -0.37 -5.53 -9.53
C CYS A 244 -1.01 -4.16 -9.73
N MET A 245 -1.48 -3.90 -10.95
CA MET A 245 -2.27 -2.73 -11.28
C MET A 245 -3.46 -3.10 -12.17
N CYS A 246 -4.50 -2.26 -12.12
CA CYS A 246 -5.71 -2.47 -12.90
C CYS A 246 -6.41 -1.15 -13.19
N ASN A 247 -6.91 -0.98 -14.41
CA ASN A 247 -7.91 0.01 -14.76
C ASN A 247 -9.23 -0.72 -15.06
N PRO A 248 -10.10 -0.93 -14.07
CA PRO A 248 -11.25 -1.81 -14.21
C PRO A 248 -12.31 -1.22 -15.16
N PRO A 249 -13.18 -2.08 -15.73
CA PRO A 249 -14.40 -1.61 -16.39
C PRO A 249 -15.23 -0.79 -15.39
N PHE A 250 -15.53 0.46 -15.75
CA PHE A 250 -16.13 1.43 -14.81
C PHE A 250 -17.65 1.38 -14.72
N PHE A 251 -18.31 0.77 -15.71
CA PHE A 251 -19.75 0.89 -15.89
C PHE A 251 -20.46 -0.43 -15.62
N GLU A 252 -21.70 -0.34 -15.14
CA GLU A 252 -22.56 -1.52 -15.02
C GLU A 252 -23.23 -1.89 -16.35
N THR A 253 -23.44 -0.89 -17.22
CA THR A 253 -24.07 -1.07 -18.53
C THR A 253 -23.44 -0.14 -19.58
N MET A 254 -23.61 -0.46 -20.87
CA MET A 254 -23.08 0.38 -21.96
C MET A 254 -23.83 1.69 -22.11
N GLU A 255 -25.11 1.75 -21.72
CA GLU A 255 -25.88 3.00 -21.71
C GLU A 255 -25.23 4.01 -20.77
N GLU A 256 -24.77 3.56 -19.60
CA GLU A 256 -24.08 4.39 -18.62
C GLU A 256 -22.73 4.90 -19.16
N ALA A 257 -22.00 4.06 -19.89
CA ALA A 257 -20.75 4.42 -20.54
C ALA A 257 -20.94 5.54 -21.58
N GLY A 258 -22.05 5.52 -22.32
CA GLY A 258 -22.38 6.51 -23.36
C GLY A 258 -22.85 7.88 -22.86
N LEU A 259 -23.03 8.08 -21.54
CA LEU A 259 -23.60 9.32 -20.98
C LEU A 259 -22.67 10.52 -20.98
N ASN A 260 -21.38 10.36 -21.32
CA ASN A 260 -20.44 11.49 -21.37
C ASN A 260 -20.24 12.00 -22.81
N PRO A 261 -20.97 13.04 -23.25
CA PRO A 261 -20.90 13.54 -24.62
C PRO A 261 -19.58 14.27 -24.94
N LYS A 262 -18.71 14.48 -23.95
CA LYS A 262 -17.46 15.26 -24.10
C LYS A 262 -16.25 14.42 -24.51
N THR A 263 -16.40 13.10 -24.61
CA THR A 263 -15.32 12.17 -24.92
C THR A 263 -15.83 11.06 -25.83
N SER A 264 -15.02 10.62 -26.79
CA SER A 264 -15.27 9.41 -27.56
C SER A 264 -15.31 8.23 -26.57
N CYS A 265 -16.47 7.59 -26.48
CA CYS A 265 -16.60 6.33 -25.73
C CYS A 265 -16.18 5.18 -26.65
N GLY A 266 -14.90 5.17 -27.03
CA GLY A 266 -14.28 3.96 -27.58
C GLY A 266 -14.08 2.94 -26.45
N GLY A 267 -14.14 1.65 -26.78
CA GLY A 267 -14.06 0.57 -25.81
C GLY A 267 -15.08 -0.52 -26.11
N THR A 268 -14.62 -1.77 -26.05
CA THR A 268 -15.52 -2.92 -26.16
C THR A 268 -16.37 -3.06 -24.90
N PRO A 269 -17.54 -3.73 -24.95
CA PRO A 269 -18.33 -4.03 -23.76
C PRO A 269 -17.50 -4.70 -22.66
N GLU A 270 -16.56 -5.57 -23.03
CA GLU A 270 -15.68 -6.30 -22.12
C GLU A 270 -14.65 -5.39 -21.42
N GLU A 271 -14.21 -4.28 -22.06
CA GLU A 271 -13.32 -3.28 -21.47
C GLU A 271 -14.06 -2.26 -20.60
N MET A 272 -15.33 -2.01 -20.91
CA MET A 272 -16.08 -0.87 -20.37
C MET A 272 -17.06 -1.27 -19.27
N VAL A 273 -17.63 -2.48 -19.37
CA VAL A 273 -18.76 -2.93 -18.58
C VAL A 273 -18.45 -4.21 -17.81
N CYS A 274 -18.93 -4.24 -16.57
CA CYS A 274 -18.92 -5.43 -15.75
C CYS A 274 -20.22 -5.51 -14.95
N PRO A 275 -20.87 -6.68 -14.81
CA PRO A 275 -21.96 -6.85 -13.85
C PRO A 275 -21.53 -6.41 -12.44
N GLY A 276 -22.27 -5.46 -11.85
CA GLY A 276 -21.92 -4.83 -10.55
C GLY A 276 -20.79 -3.78 -10.62
N GLY A 277 -20.34 -3.46 -11.82
CA GLY A 277 -19.43 -2.35 -12.17
C GLY A 277 -18.04 -2.51 -11.57
N GLU A 278 -17.30 -1.38 -11.51
CA GLU A 278 -15.96 -1.36 -10.92
C GLU A 278 -15.94 -1.87 -9.46
N LYS A 279 -17.05 -1.71 -8.72
CA LYS A 279 -17.16 -2.14 -7.33
C LYS A 279 -17.05 -3.66 -7.24
N ALA A 280 -17.81 -4.38 -8.07
CA ALA A 280 -17.76 -5.84 -8.13
C ALA A 280 -16.41 -6.35 -8.65
N PHE A 281 -15.89 -5.71 -9.71
CA PHE A 281 -14.61 -6.07 -10.30
C PHE A 281 -13.45 -5.93 -9.30
N ILE A 282 -13.33 -4.79 -8.61
CA ILE A 282 -12.28 -4.59 -7.61
C ILE A 282 -12.49 -5.52 -6.41
N THR A 283 -13.74 -5.82 -6.03
CA THR A 283 -14.01 -6.82 -4.98
C THR A 283 -13.46 -8.18 -5.37
N ARG A 284 -13.54 -8.59 -6.64
CA ARG A 284 -12.93 -9.81 -7.13
C ARG A 284 -11.40 -9.79 -7.02
N ILE A 285 -10.74 -8.67 -7.35
CA ILE A 285 -9.28 -8.51 -7.15
C ILE A 285 -8.93 -8.66 -5.65
N ILE A 286 -9.75 -8.11 -4.75
CA ILE A 286 -9.57 -8.25 -3.31
C ILE A 286 -9.67 -9.74 -2.90
N GLU A 287 -10.67 -10.47 -3.41
CA GLU A 287 -10.83 -11.90 -3.14
C GLU A 287 -9.63 -12.73 -3.62
N ASP A 288 -9.14 -12.49 -4.85
CA ASP A 288 -7.94 -13.16 -5.37
C ASP A 288 -6.71 -12.82 -4.52
N SER A 289 -6.60 -11.57 -4.05
CA SER A 289 -5.48 -11.11 -3.21
C SER A 289 -5.41 -11.83 -1.85
N VAL A 290 -6.54 -12.29 -1.30
CA VAL A 290 -6.59 -13.06 -0.04
C VAL A 290 -5.92 -14.43 -0.19
N VAL A 291 -5.99 -15.02 -1.38
CA VAL A 291 -5.32 -16.30 -1.68
C VAL A 291 -3.84 -16.05 -1.98
N LEU A 292 -3.52 -15.05 -2.79
CA LEU A 292 -2.16 -14.78 -3.25
C LEU A 292 -1.26 -14.12 -2.19
N LYS A 293 -1.84 -13.35 -1.28
CA LYS A 293 -1.19 -12.65 -0.16
C LYS A 293 0.16 -12.03 -0.54
N GLU A 294 1.26 -12.61 -0.06
CA GLU A 294 2.63 -12.12 -0.19
C GLU A 294 3.28 -12.45 -1.54
N SER A 295 2.56 -13.11 -2.45
CA SER A 295 2.98 -13.24 -3.86
C SER A 295 3.06 -11.88 -4.54
N PHE A 296 2.31 -10.89 -4.04
CA PHE A 296 2.42 -9.49 -4.43
C PHE A 296 2.82 -8.64 -3.23
N ARG A 297 3.78 -7.73 -3.42
CA ARG A 297 4.09 -6.73 -2.38
C ARG A 297 3.00 -5.67 -2.29
N TRP A 298 2.49 -5.20 -3.42
CA TRP A 298 1.36 -4.28 -3.50
C TRP A 298 0.27 -4.78 -4.45
N PHE A 299 -0.97 -4.73 -4.01
CA PHE A 299 -2.11 -4.80 -4.91
C PHE A 299 -2.63 -3.38 -5.14
N THR A 300 -2.90 -3.00 -6.38
CA THR A 300 -3.43 -1.67 -6.69
C THR A 300 -4.53 -1.72 -7.76
N SER A 301 -5.47 -0.78 -7.69
CA SER A 301 -6.47 -0.55 -8.73
C SER A 301 -6.80 0.94 -8.86
N MET A 302 -7.05 1.41 -10.09
CA MET A 302 -7.73 2.67 -10.32
C MET A 302 -9.21 2.54 -9.94
N VAL A 303 -9.79 3.64 -9.47
CA VAL A 303 -11.20 3.77 -9.09
C VAL A 303 -11.78 4.97 -9.83
N GLY A 304 -12.86 4.73 -10.57
CA GLY A 304 -13.58 5.70 -11.40
C GLY A 304 -14.50 6.59 -10.59
N ARG A 305 -15.17 6.05 -9.56
CA ARG A 305 -16.13 6.77 -8.73
C ARG A 305 -15.69 6.83 -7.27
N LYS A 306 -15.57 8.06 -6.75
CA LYS A 306 -15.18 8.31 -5.36
C LYS A 306 -16.04 7.58 -4.33
N VAL A 307 -17.33 7.38 -4.62
CA VAL A 307 -18.27 6.71 -3.71
C VAL A 307 -17.87 5.26 -3.42
N ASN A 308 -17.18 4.61 -4.36
CA ASN A 308 -16.75 3.22 -4.22
C ASN A 308 -15.57 3.07 -3.24
N LEU A 309 -14.74 4.09 -3.05
CA LEU A 309 -13.59 4.03 -2.14
C LEU A 309 -13.98 3.66 -0.70
N LYS A 310 -15.11 4.19 -0.21
CA LYS A 310 -15.56 3.93 1.17
C LYS A 310 -15.90 2.46 1.35
N PHE A 311 -16.63 1.88 0.40
CA PHE A 311 -16.99 0.47 0.40
C PHE A 311 -15.76 -0.42 0.29
N LEU A 312 -14.91 -0.17 -0.71
CA LEU A 312 -13.71 -0.98 -0.98
C LEU A 312 -12.72 -0.94 0.20
N THR A 313 -12.53 0.23 0.82
CA THR A 313 -11.70 0.37 2.03
C THR A 313 -12.28 -0.43 3.20
N SER A 314 -13.60 -0.50 3.33
CA SER A 314 -14.26 -1.31 4.36
C SER A 314 -14.02 -2.80 4.10
N LYS A 315 -14.17 -3.25 2.85
CA LYS A 315 -13.94 -4.65 2.47
C LYS A 315 -12.49 -5.08 2.68
N LEU A 316 -11.53 -4.21 2.35
CA LEU A 316 -10.11 -4.44 2.62
C LEU A 316 -9.82 -4.67 4.12
N ARG A 317 -10.46 -3.90 5.01
CA ARG A 317 -10.34 -4.09 6.45
C ARG A 317 -10.95 -5.41 6.92
N GLU A 318 -12.09 -5.80 6.34
CA GLU A 318 -12.76 -7.06 6.63
C GLU A 318 -11.89 -8.27 6.30
N VAL A 319 -11.19 -8.24 5.16
CA VAL A 319 -10.29 -9.35 4.75
C VAL A 319 -8.90 -9.30 5.42
N GLY A 320 -8.67 -8.36 6.33
CA GLY A 320 -7.49 -8.33 7.18
C GLY A 320 -6.20 -7.84 6.51
N VAL A 321 -6.28 -6.96 5.50
CA VAL A 321 -5.06 -6.34 4.93
C VAL A 321 -4.36 -5.49 6.00
N THR A 322 -3.02 -5.48 5.96
CA THR A 322 -2.21 -4.75 6.96
C THR A 322 -2.16 -3.25 6.66
N ILE A 323 -2.35 -2.88 5.40
CA ILE A 323 -2.25 -1.50 4.95
C ILE A 323 -3.17 -1.20 3.77
N VAL A 324 -3.74 0.01 3.79
CA VAL A 324 -4.49 0.60 2.68
C VAL A 324 -3.97 2.01 2.43
N LYS A 325 -3.77 2.36 1.16
CA LYS A 325 -3.40 3.69 0.68
C LYS A 325 -4.32 4.11 -0.45
N THR A 326 -4.56 5.42 -0.53
CA THR A 326 -5.37 6.02 -1.59
C THR A 326 -4.69 7.26 -2.11
N THR A 327 -4.90 7.56 -3.39
CA THR A 327 -4.47 8.82 -4.01
C THR A 327 -5.55 9.37 -4.94
N GLU A 328 -5.32 10.57 -5.46
CA GLU A 328 -6.15 11.22 -6.47
C GLU A 328 -5.30 11.50 -7.71
N PHE A 329 -5.78 11.04 -8.87
CA PHE A 329 -5.19 11.35 -10.17
C PHE A 329 -6.03 12.44 -10.83
N VAL A 330 -5.41 13.58 -11.13
CA VAL A 330 -6.08 14.72 -11.75
C VAL A 330 -5.47 15.02 -13.10
N GLN A 331 -6.31 15.03 -14.14
CA GLN A 331 -5.96 15.48 -15.48
C GLN A 331 -7.09 16.38 -16.01
N GLY A 332 -6.87 17.69 -16.01
CA GLY A 332 -7.89 18.65 -16.43
C GLY A 332 -9.14 18.58 -15.55
N GLN A 333 -10.30 18.25 -16.15
CA GLN A 333 -11.56 18.08 -15.42
C GLN A 333 -11.78 16.65 -14.92
N THR A 334 -10.98 15.70 -15.39
CA THR A 334 -11.13 14.29 -15.06
C THR A 334 -10.36 13.99 -13.79
N CYS A 335 -11.09 13.52 -12.79
CA CYS A 335 -10.54 13.02 -11.54
C CYS A 335 -10.76 11.50 -11.47
N ARG A 336 -9.73 10.78 -11.07
CA ARG A 336 -9.74 9.34 -10.75
C ARG A 336 -9.06 9.15 -9.40
N TRP A 337 -9.24 7.99 -8.79
CA TRP A 337 -8.59 7.67 -7.53
C TRP A 337 -7.75 6.41 -7.68
N GLY A 338 -6.66 6.32 -6.93
CA GLY A 338 -5.91 5.09 -6.76
C GLY A 338 -6.26 4.44 -5.43
N LEU A 339 -6.39 3.12 -5.41
CA LEU A 339 -6.54 2.29 -4.22
C LEU A 339 -5.39 1.27 -4.21
N ALA A 340 -4.65 1.20 -3.12
CA ALA A 340 -3.55 0.25 -2.94
C ALA A 340 -3.65 -0.44 -1.58
N TRP A 341 -3.32 -1.72 -1.53
CA TRP A 341 -3.29 -2.50 -0.30
C TRP A 341 -2.16 -3.53 -0.31
N SER A 342 -1.80 -4.00 0.87
CA SER A 342 -0.81 -5.06 1.04
C SER A 342 -1.16 -5.94 2.23
N PHE A 343 -0.76 -7.21 2.16
CA PHE A 343 -0.73 -8.14 3.29
C PHE A 343 0.63 -8.15 3.97
N VAL A 344 1.66 -7.58 3.35
CA VAL A 344 2.99 -7.44 3.94
C VAL A 344 2.84 -6.49 5.13
N PRO A 345 3.23 -6.88 6.36
CA PRO A 345 3.20 -5.99 7.50
C PRO A 345 3.97 -4.72 7.19
N PRO A 346 3.47 -3.53 7.56
CA PRO A 346 4.23 -2.31 7.37
C PRO A 346 5.58 -2.46 8.05
N VAL A 347 6.60 -1.77 7.53
CA VAL A 347 7.86 -1.68 8.26
C VAL A 347 7.47 -1.19 9.63
N ARG A 348 7.70 -2.03 10.64
CA ARG A 348 7.82 -1.49 11.98
C ARG A 348 8.94 -0.50 11.79
N LYS A 349 8.60 0.78 11.75
CA LYS A 349 9.31 1.69 12.60
C LYS A 349 9.28 0.96 13.93
N ILE A 350 10.32 0.17 14.20
CA ILE A 350 11.03 0.35 15.45
C ILE A 350 11.06 1.85 15.47
N ILE A 351 10.13 2.39 16.24
CA ILE A 351 10.36 3.64 16.88
C ILE A 351 11.68 3.31 17.58
N SER A 352 12.81 3.50 16.87
CA SER A 352 13.86 4.33 17.38
C SER A 352 13.02 5.45 17.90
N LEU A 353 12.71 5.40 19.20
CA LEU A 353 12.13 6.51 19.85
C LEU A 353 13.13 7.58 19.44
N LEU A 354 12.70 8.45 18.53
CA LEU A 354 13.02 9.84 18.59
C LEU A 354 12.48 10.28 19.97
N VAL A 355 13.11 9.76 21.02
CA VAL A 355 13.56 10.53 22.14
C VAL A 355 14.35 11.62 21.43
N PRO A 356 13.79 12.84 21.26
CA PRO A 356 14.62 13.97 20.91
C PRO A 356 15.81 13.91 21.86
N GLU A 357 17.06 14.08 21.40
CA GLU A 357 18.30 14.02 22.21
C GLU A 357 18.09 14.65 23.60
N LYS A 358 17.54 13.86 24.50
CA LYS A 358 17.04 14.33 25.77
C LYS A 358 18.06 13.77 26.70
N SER A 359 18.94 14.66 27.15
CA SER A 359 19.75 14.44 28.33
C SER A 359 18.90 14.13 29.58
N SER A 360 17.56 14.03 29.47
CA SER A 360 16.68 13.54 30.53
C SER A 360 15.47 12.75 30.00
N LEU A 361 15.32 11.52 30.50
CA LEU A 361 14.20 10.62 30.27
C LEU A 361 13.34 10.52 31.52
N SER A 362 12.03 10.30 31.39
CA SER A 362 11.17 10.06 32.55
C SER A 362 9.98 9.18 32.19
N PHE A 363 9.55 8.34 33.14
CA PHE A 363 8.36 7.50 33.03
C PHE A 363 7.60 7.46 34.37
N THR A 364 6.30 7.17 34.32
CA THR A 364 5.44 7.14 35.49
C THR A 364 5.04 5.70 35.84
N LEU A 365 5.29 5.30 37.09
CA LEU A 365 4.80 4.07 37.69
C LEU A 365 3.42 4.35 38.32
N GLU A 366 2.37 3.95 37.62
CA GLU A 366 0.98 4.04 38.07
C GLU A 366 0.52 2.72 38.70
N GLY A 367 -0.36 2.79 39.70
CA GLY A 367 -0.92 1.59 40.33
C GLY A 367 0.09 0.87 41.23
N LEU A 368 0.96 1.63 41.90
CA LEU A 368 1.91 1.10 42.88
C LEU A 368 1.16 0.29 43.94
N GLN A 369 1.58 -0.96 44.17
CA GLN A 369 0.97 -1.78 45.22
C GLN A 369 1.15 -1.08 46.58
N ARG A 370 0.11 -1.12 47.43
CA ARG A 370 0.04 -0.35 48.69
C ARG A 370 1.20 -0.59 49.67
N GLN A 371 1.90 -1.72 49.54
CA GLN A 371 3.06 -2.08 50.37
C GLN A 371 4.38 -1.43 49.93
N PHE A 372 4.45 -0.82 48.75
CA PHE A 372 5.67 -0.24 48.22
C PHE A 372 5.65 1.28 48.29
N SER A 373 6.82 1.86 48.55
CA SER A 373 7.03 3.31 48.62
C SER A 373 8.09 3.75 47.62
N ALA A 374 8.26 5.06 47.42
CA ALA A 374 9.31 5.62 46.57
C ALA A 374 10.71 5.12 46.98
N PHE A 375 10.94 4.87 48.26
CA PHE A 375 12.20 4.32 48.77
C PHE A 375 12.47 2.89 48.28
N HIS A 376 11.45 2.03 48.23
CA HIS A 376 11.59 0.67 47.69
C HIS A 376 11.92 0.66 46.20
N VAL A 377 11.32 1.60 45.45
CA VAL A 377 11.65 1.80 44.03
C VAL A 377 13.10 2.27 43.87
N LEU A 378 13.53 3.22 44.69
CA LEU A 378 14.90 3.74 44.69
C LEU A 378 15.95 2.65 44.97
N GLN A 379 15.71 1.79 45.98
CA GLN A 379 16.57 0.64 46.28
C GLN A 379 16.61 -0.38 45.15
N SER A 380 15.48 -0.60 44.46
CA SER A 380 15.45 -1.53 43.33
C SER A 380 16.17 -0.98 42.10
N ILE A 381 16.22 0.35 41.92
CA ILE A 381 17.01 1.00 40.88
C ILE A 381 18.50 0.79 41.15
N GLU A 382 18.96 1.07 42.38
CA GLU A 382 20.35 0.82 42.78
C GLU A 382 20.74 -0.65 42.61
N SER A 383 19.91 -1.57 43.11
CA SER A 383 20.15 -3.01 42.99
C SER A 383 20.26 -3.49 41.55
N PHE A 384 19.41 -2.98 40.64
CA PHE A 384 19.47 -3.32 39.22
C PHE A 384 20.83 -2.97 38.60
N PHE A 385 21.33 -1.75 38.86
CA PHE A 385 22.59 -1.30 38.27
C PHE A 385 23.82 -1.90 38.96
N CYS A 386 23.82 -2.07 40.28
CA CYS A 386 24.89 -2.77 41.00
C CYS A 386 25.03 -4.22 40.56
N THR A 387 23.92 -4.92 40.28
CA THR A 387 23.95 -6.32 39.82
C THR A 387 24.60 -6.44 38.44
N GLY A 388 24.38 -5.46 37.56
CA GLY A 388 25.10 -5.38 36.28
C GLY A 388 26.51 -4.78 36.37
N GLY A 389 27.05 -4.61 37.58
CA GLY A 389 28.43 -4.20 37.83
C GLY A 389 28.70 -2.70 37.78
N ALA A 390 27.69 -1.83 37.67
CA ALA A 390 27.88 -0.38 37.73
C ALA A 390 28.17 0.10 39.16
N SER A 391 28.91 1.21 39.24
CA SER A 391 29.06 1.96 40.49
C SER A 391 27.82 2.82 40.71
N CYS A 392 27.12 2.61 41.83
CA CYS A 392 25.95 3.39 42.21
C CYS A 392 26.19 4.14 43.52
N LYS A 393 25.69 5.38 43.61
CA LYS A 393 25.69 6.16 44.84
C LYS A 393 24.26 6.62 45.14
N LEU A 394 23.60 5.94 46.07
CA LEU A 394 22.25 6.28 46.51
C LEU A 394 22.27 7.41 47.55
N ASN A 395 21.43 8.41 47.34
CA ASN A 395 21.10 9.46 48.28
C ASN A 395 19.62 9.38 48.65
N ALA A 396 19.33 8.80 49.82
CA ALA A 396 17.98 8.58 50.30
C ALA A 396 17.24 9.88 50.66
N SER A 397 17.95 10.95 51.06
CA SER A 397 17.31 12.21 51.47
C SER A 397 16.82 13.04 50.28
N SER A 398 17.49 12.92 49.13
CA SER A 398 17.07 13.56 47.87
C SER A 398 16.32 12.63 46.92
N PHE A 399 16.13 11.35 47.27
CA PHE A 399 15.54 10.30 46.43
C PHE A 399 16.23 10.17 45.06
N VAL A 400 17.57 10.12 45.10
CA VAL A 400 18.43 10.10 43.91
C VAL A 400 19.41 8.93 43.96
N VAL A 401 19.72 8.34 42.80
CA VAL A 401 20.85 7.42 42.61
C VAL A 401 21.70 7.94 41.46
N ASP A 402 23.00 8.15 41.72
CA ASP A 402 23.98 8.43 40.67
C ASP A 402 24.61 7.12 40.18
N ILE A 403 24.68 6.92 38.86
CA ILE A 403 25.15 5.68 38.24
C ILE A 403 26.29 6.00 37.27
N THR A 404 27.37 5.21 37.37
CA THR A 404 28.48 5.24 36.43
C THR A 404 28.79 3.81 35.96
N ALA A 405 28.79 3.62 34.64
CA ALA A 405 28.95 2.31 34.01
C ALA A 405 29.92 2.35 32.82
N SER A 406 30.70 1.29 32.62
CA SER A 406 31.50 1.09 31.41
C SER A 406 30.64 0.55 30.25
N ASN A 407 31.17 0.60 29.01
CA ASN A 407 30.46 0.10 27.83
C ASN A 407 30.11 -1.40 27.92
N ASP A 408 30.96 -2.21 28.53
CA ASP A 408 30.69 -3.65 28.69
C ASP A 408 29.65 -3.93 29.77
N GLN A 409 29.59 -3.10 30.81
CA GLN A 409 28.52 -3.14 31.83
C GLN A 409 27.18 -2.70 31.24
N CYS A 410 27.17 -1.74 30.31
CA CYS A 410 25.96 -1.30 29.62
C CYS A 410 25.29 -2.45 28.85
N LYS A 411 26.07 -3.38 28.27
CA LYS A 411 25.54 -4.58 27.62
C LYS A 411 24.90 -5.55 28.61
N ALA A 412 25.38 -5.59 29.86
CA ALA A 412 24.80 -6.45 30.90
C ALA A 412 23.38 -6.00 31.28
N PHE A 413 23.13 -4.68 31.36
CA PHE A 413 21.79 -4.15 31.65
C PHE A 413 20.74 -4.48 30.59
N LEU A 414 21.16 -4.79 29.37
CA LEU A 414 20.28 -5.04 28.22
C LEU A 414 19.99 -6.53 27.99
N ARG A 415 20.61 -7.44 28.76
CA ARG A 415 20.30 -8.87 28.67
C ARG A 415 19.03 -9.18 29.47
N ASP A 416 18.06 -9.83 28.83
CA ASP A 416 16.80 -10.23 29.45
C ASP A 416 17.08 -11.40 30.42
N GLU A 417 17.11 -11.15 31.73
CA GLU A 417 17.19 -12.22 32.71
C GLU A 417 15.86 -12.97 32.81
N ALA A 418 15.72 -14.02 32.01
CA ALA A 418 14.73 -15.06 32.23
C ALA A 418 15.39 -16.28 32.88
N LYS A 419 15.50 -16.29 34.22
CA LYS A 419 15.51 -17.52 35.03
C LYS A 419 14.88 -17.28 36.41
N PRO A 420 13.79 -17.96 36.78
CA PRO A 420 13.42 -18.14 38.18
C PRO A 420 14.30 -19.22 38.86
N PRO A 421 14.35 -19.27 40.20
CA PRO A 421 15.37 -20.01 40.93
C PRO A 421 15.02 -21.50 41.00
N ASN A 422 16.00 -22.37 40.75
CA ASN A 422 16.19 -23.61 41.51
C ASN A 422 17.52 -24.29 41.15
N GLY A 423 18.35 -24.48 42.19
CA GLY A 423 19.02 -25.73 42.53
C GLY A 423 19.95 -26.43 41.55
N ALA A 424 21.20 -26.60 42.02
CA ALA A 424 22.16 -27.66 41.72
C ALA A 424 23.15 -27.45 40.56
N ALA A 425 24.42 -27.49 40.96
CA ALA A 425 25.63 -27.42 40.18
C ALA A 425 25.72 -28.49 39.09
N THR A 426 26.35 -28.14 37.95
CA THR A 426 27.63 -28.75 37.55
C THR A 426 28.27 -27.99 36.40
N CYS A 427 29.57 -27.78 36.54
CA CYS A 427 30.50 -27.26 35.55
C CYS A 427 30.63 -28.25 34.39
N ASN A 428 30.68 -27.77 33.14
CA ASN A 428 31.60 -28.29 32.12
C ASN A 428 31.70 -27.32 30.92
N THR A 429 32.93 -27.28 30.40
CA THR A 429 33.54 -26.32 29.47
C THR A 429 33.40 -26.77 28.00
N LEU A 430 33.61 -25.82 27.07
CA LEU A 430 33.85 -25.95 25.61
C LEU A 430 32.56 -26.12 24.77
N GLU A 431 32.30 -25.45 23.64
CA GLU A 431 32.99 -24.47 22.78
C GLU A 431 31.88 -23.82 21.93
N ALA A 432 31.89 -22.49 21.73
CA ALA A 432 30.96 -21.83 20.81
C ALA A 432 31.76 -21.02 19.78
N SER A 433 31.70 -21.48 18.54
CA SER A 433 32.27 -20.85 17.36
C SER A 433 31.66 -19.47 17.10
N HIS A 434 32.54 -18.49 16.90
CA HIS A 434 32.25 -17.10 16.65
C HIS A 434 31.68 -16.82 15.25
N SER A 435 30.68 -15.92 15.18
CA SER A 435 30.63 -14.89 14.14
C SER A 435 29.88 -13.66 14.67
N SER A 436 30.57 -12.82 15.45
CA SER A 436 30.08 -11.51 15.88
C SER A 436 30.57 -10.43 14.92
N SER A 437 29.65 -9.76 14.22
CA SER A 437 29.95 -8.51 13.51
C SER A 437 30.31 -7.43 14.54
N HIS A 438 31.59 -7.06 14.58
CA HIS A 438 32.17 -6.08 15.48
C HIS A 438 31.61 -4.67 15.21
N LEU A 439 30.86 -4.12 16.16
CA LEU A 439 30.68 -2.66 16.28
C LEU A 439 31.84 -2.12 17.13
N HIS A 440 32.80 -1.46 16.50
CA HIS A 440 33.80 -0.66 17.21
C HIS A 440 33.11 0.57 17.85
N LEU A 441 33.19 0.70 19.18
CA LEU A 441 32.65 1.84 19.93
C LEU A 441 33.76 2.54 20.74
N PRO A 442 33.82 3.88 20.81
CA PRO A 442 34.88 4.61 21.52
C PRO A 442 34.83 4.43 23.05
N SER A 443 35.98 4.60 23.69
CA SER A 443 36.28 4.36 25.11
C SER A 443 35.87 5.49 26.05
N ASN A 444 34.56 5.74 26.25
CA ASN A 444 34.04 6.65 27.30
C ASN A 444 33.01 5.93 28.20
N ASN A 445 33.04 6.19 29.51
CA ASN A 445 32.08 5.66 30.50
C ASN A 445 30.75 6.44 30.45
N LEU A 446 29.63 5.76 30.67
CA LEU A 446 28.28 6.35 30.76
C LEU A 446 28.00 6.78 32.20
N SER A 447 27.68 8.07 32.42
CA SER A 447 27.29 8.59 33.74
C SER A 447 25.95 9.32 33.69
N PHE A 448 25.02 8.92 34.57
CA PHE A 448 23.68 9.49 34.66
C PHE A 448 23.10 9.36 36.07
N GLN A 449 22.09 10.18 36.35
CA GLN A 449 21.40 10.25 37.62
C GLN A 449 19.95 9.79 37.45
N VAL A 450 19.39 9.04 38.39
CA VAL A 450 17.97 8.69 38.45
C VAL A 450 17.35 9.26 39.71
N SER A 451 16.18 9.87 39.59
CA SER A 451 15.42 10.51 40.66
C SER A 451 13.99 9.98 40.70
N VAL A 452 13.43 9.79 41.90
CA VAL A 452 12.08 9.25 42.09
C VAL A 452 11.23 10.25 42.86
N TYR A 453 10.17 10.74 42.22
CA TYR A 453 9.25 11.73 42.79
C TYR A 453 7.85 11.13 42.94
N GLN A 454 7.20 11.35 44.08
CA GLN A 454 5.78 11.02 44.23
C GLN A 454 4.92 12.16 43.67
N GLN A 455 4.09 11.87 42.66
CA GLN A 455 3.20 12.88 42.08
C GLN A 455 1.87 12.95 42.84
N ILE A 456 1.27 11.78 43.08
CA ILE A 456 0.06 11.57 43.89
C ILE A 456 0.18 10.22 44.62
N PRO A 457 -0.63 9.94 45.66
CA PRO A 457 -0.65 8.62 46.29
C PRO A 457 -0.80 7.48 45.27
N GLY A 458 0.12 6.51 45.30
CA GLY A 458 0.12 5.37 44.37
C GLY A 458 0.70 5.64 42.97
N THR A 459 1.22 6.85 42.70
CA THR A 459 1.82 7.22 41.41
C THR A 459 3.18 7.89 41.60
N LEU A 460 4.23 7.28 41.03
CA LEU A 460 5.61 7.78 41.12
C LEU A 460 6.13 8.16 39.73
N LEU A 461 6.78 9.32 39.61
CA LEU A 461 7.55 9.73 38.45
C LEU A 461 9.03 9.34 38.66
N VAL A 462 9.56 8.51 37.78
CA VAL A 462 11.00 8.21 37.73
C VAL A 462 11.62 9.02 36.61
N LYS A 463 12.67 9.79 36.92
CA LYS A 463 13.36 10.65 35.97
C LYS A 463 14.86 10.35 35.96
N ALA A 464 15.39 9.99 34.80
CA ALA A 464 16.80 9.79 34.54
C ALA A 464 17.39 11.00 33.79
N SER A 465 18.64 11.38 34.08
CA SER A 465 19.34 12.48 33.41
C SER A 465 20.84 12.22 33.25
N LEU A 466 21.35 12.42 32.04
CA LEU A 466 22.76 12.24 31.67
C LEU A 466 23.63 13.35 32.29
N GLN A 467 24.80 13.02 32.85
CA GLN A 467 25.66 13.98 33.53
C GLN A 467 26.71 14.65 32.62
N HIS A 468 27.12 14.02 31.51
CA HIS A 468 28.10 14.57 30.56
C HIS A 468 27.62 14.39 29.11
N ARG A 469 27.71 15.44 28.28
CA ARG A 469 27.25 15.44 26.87
C ARG A 469 28.22 14.80 25.88
N ASP A 470 29.47 14.56 26.28
CA ASP A 470 30.54 14.04 25.42
C ASP A 470 30.90 12.58 25.79
N GLY A 471 30.00 11.65 25.48
CA GLY A 471 30.11 10.20 25.80
C GLY A 471 28.96 9.39 25.20
N PRO A 472 29.07 8.05 25.06
CA PRO A 472 28.59 7.30 23.90
C PRO A 472 27.07 7.33 23.66
N VAL A 473 26.75 7.36 22.36
CA VAL A 473 25.46 7.30 21.64
C VAL A 473 24.18 7.39 22.51
N PRO A 474 23.38 8.48 22.40
CA PRO A 474 22.11 8.69 23.11
C PRO A 474 21.11 7.50 23.09
N GLY A 475 21.26 6.59 22.11
CA GLY A 475 20.47 5.37 22.00
C GLY A 475 20.67 4.36 23.14
N VAL A 476 21.90 4.17 23.65
CA VAL A 476 22.17 3.16 24.70
C VAL A 476 21.52 3.56 26.02
N PHE A 477 21.61 4.85 26.38
CA PHE A 477 20.94 5.39 27.56
C PHE A 477 19.42 5.18 27.51
N SER A 478 18.79 5.43 26.36
CA SER A 478 17.34 5.21 26.20
C SER A 478 16.94 3.75 26.40
N LEU A 479 17.70 2.81 25.84
CA LEU A 479 17.42 1.37 25.97
C LEU A 479 17.55 0.90 27.43
N ILE A 480 18.57 1.38 28.15
CA ILE A 480 18.76 1.07 29.57
C ILE A 480 17.57 1.57 30.40
N ILE A 481 17.10 2.79 30.17
CA ILE A 481 15.97 3.36 30.91
C ILE A 481 14.65 2.64 30.58
N GLN A 482 14.46 2.17 29.35
CA GLN A 482 13.30 1.34 28.97
C GLN A 482 13.31 -0.02 29.67
N GLN A 483 14.48 -0.66 29.75
CA GLN A 483 14.60 -1.93 30.46
C GLN A 483 14.36 -1.76 31.96
N LEU A 484 14.88 -0.69 32.56
CA LEU A 484 14.60 -0.33 33.94
C LEU A 484 13.08 -0.12 34.16
N GLU A 485 12.41 0.60 33.27
CA GLU A 485 10.95 0.78 33.34
C GLU A 485 10.19 -0.56 33.33
N LYS A 486 10.54 -1.47 32.42
CA LYS A 486 9.92 -2.82 32.34
C LYS A 486 10.05 -3.57 33.66
N ILE A 487 11.24 -3.58 34.25
CA ILE A 487 11.52 -4.28 35.51
C ILE A 487 10.76 -3.65 36.68
N LEU A 488 10.78 -2.32 36.79
CA LEU A 488 10.07 -1.63 37.87
C LEU A 488 8.55 -1.80 37.76
N ARG A 489 7.98 -1.76 36.55
CA ARG A 489 6.56 -2.04 36.33
C ARG A 489 6.21 -3.47 36.74
N CYS A 490 6.99 -4.46 36.33
CA CYS A 490 6.79 -5.86 36.68
C CYS A 490 6.85 -6.09 38.20
N LYS A 491 7.75 -5.39 38.89
CA LYS A 491 7.99 -5.58 40.32
C LYS A 491 6.99 -4.85 41.22
N PHE A 492 6.54 -3.66 40.81
CA PHE A 492 5.84 -2.73 41.70
C PHE A 492 4.40 -2.39 41.30
N CYS A 493 3.99 -2.61 40.05
CA CYS A 493 2.65 -2.29 39.54
C CYS A 493 1.78 -3.55 39.43
N ARG A 494 0.44 -3.41 39.50
CA ARG A 494 -0.48 -4.51 39.18
C ARG A 494 -0.67 -4.64 37.66
N GLU A 495 -0.72 -5.87 37.14
CA GLU A 495 -1.15 -6.11 35.76
C GLU A 495 -2.59 -5.60 35.58
N LYS A 496 -2.83 -4.83 34.51
CA LYS A 496 -4.19 -4.52 34.07
C LYS A 496 -4.77 -5.81 33.48
N THR A 497 -5.52 -6.57 34.26
CA THR A 497 -6.42 -7.59 33.73
C THR A 497 -7.36 -6.93 32.73
N THR A 498 -7.15 -7.18 31.44
CA THR A 498 -8.12 -6.93 30.38
C THR A 498 -9.38 -7.71 30.72
N ARG A 499 -10.46 -7.00 31.06
CA ARG A 499 -11.79 -7.60 31.15
C ARG A 499 -12.23 -7.92 29.72
N ASN A 500 -12.38 -9.21 29.44
CA ASN A 500 -13.07 -9.73 28.26
C ASN A 500 -14.50 -9.22 28.18
#